data_AF-A0A960MI56-F1
#
_entry.id   AF-A0A960MI56-F1
#
_cell.length_a   1.000
_cell.length_b   1.000
_cell.length_c   1.000
_cell.angle_alpha   90.00
_cell.angle_beta   90.00
_cell.angle_gamma   90.00
#
_symmetry.space_group_name_H-M   'P 1'
#
loop_
_entity.id
_entity.type
_entity.pdbx_description
1 polymer ?
#
loop_
_entity_poly.entity_id
_entity_poly.type
_entity_poly.pdbx_seq_one_letter_code
_entity_poly.pdbx_strand_id
1 'polypeptide(L)'
;WHMIEVKSSTSVKDYHREDVAVQSCIADAAGIDLASVVLAHIDNGFVYPGGGDYQGLFHEEDLTDETLARVGEAAGWIAEAQAVAACPEEPLIATGPHCSDPFDCPFLAYCDRGKEEVEYPLTSLPRFSAVAREHWESQGIVDLREIPDEVLNQVQRRVKSVTVSGEAWFDREGAAADLAPHGFPAWFLDFETVSFPVPVWVGTRPYEQLPIQYSLHRLDASGNLSHGAFLDLSGEDPGEAFARSLIDACGNAGPIFVYNAPFERGVMTKLAERFPSHATGLERIIDRLVDLLPIARNRYYHPDQHGSWSIKAVLPCLVPDLSYGELEGVADGGMASAAFREAIADSTGEERRQEIERELLAYCELDTLAMVRMWEEFRG
;
A
#
# COMPACT_ATOMS: atom_id res chain seq x y z
N TRP A 1 -10.74 33.19 21.31
CA TRP A 1 -10.51 32.56 19.99
C TRP A 1 -10.91 31.10 20.06
N HIS A 2 -11.30 30.47 18.95
CA HIS A 2 -11.56 29.03 18.88
C HIS A 2 -10.55 28.42 17.91
N MET A 3 -9.77 27.45 18.38
CA MET A 3 -8.79 26.75 17.55
C MET A 3 -9.39 25.43 17.09
N ILE A 4 -9.36 25.18 15.79
CA ILE A 4 -9.77 23.90 15.19
C ILE A 4 -8.57 23.36 14.41
N GLU A 5 -7.98 22.27 14.90
CA GLU A 5 -6.93 21.55 14.18
C GLU A 5 -7.55 20.48 13.29
N VAL A 6 -7.38 20.61 11.97
CA VAL A 6 -7.95 19.69 10.99
C VAL A 6 -6.92 18.63 10.62
N LYS A 7 -7.30 17.35 10.78
CA LYS A 7 -6.47 16.20 10.42
C LYS A 7 -7.17 15.36 9.35
N SER A 8 -6.37 14.80 8.44
CA SER A 8 -6.87 13.85 7.44
C SER A 8 -7.14 12.46 8.03
N SER A 9 -6.63 12.15 9.23
CA SER A 9 -6.95 10.91 9.95
C SER A 9 -8.46 10.70 10.15
N THR A 10 -8.85 9.46 10.45
CA THR A 10 -10.24 9.08 10.73
C THR A 10 -10.58 8.99 12.23
N SER A 11 -9.62 9.32 13.08
CA SER A 11 -9.79 9.40 14.53
C SER A 11 -8.69 10.27 15.14
N VAL A 12 -8.89 10.72 16.38
CA VAL A 12 -7.81 11.32 17.19
C VAL A 12 -6.74 10.26 17.48
N LYS A 13 -5.48 10.71 17.53
CA LYS A 13 -4.29 9.91 17.87
C LYS A 13 -3.48 10.67 18.92
N ASP A 14 -2.63 9.97 19.66
CA ASP A 14 -1.88 10.55 20.77
C ASP A 14 -0.96 11.71 20.35
N TYR A 15 -0.24 11.57 19.23
CA TYR A 15 0.59 12.65 18.70
C TYR A 15 -0.23 13.88 18.26
N HIS A 16 -1.52 13.73 17.92
CA HIS A 16 -2.36 14.90 17.66
C HIS A 16 -2.67 15.69 18.94
N ARG A 17 -2.76 15.00 20.08
CA ARG A 17 -2.97 15.64 21.40
C ARG A 17 -1.75 16.47 21.80
N GLU A 18 -0.57 16.01 21.40
CA GLU A 18 0.69 16.74 21.56
C GLU A 18 0.75 17.97 20.64
N ASP A 19 0.33 17.82 19.37
CA ASP A 19 0.24 18.93 18.42
C ASP A 19 -0.61 20.10 18.95
N VAL A 20 -1.86 19.82 19.39
CA VAL A 20 -2.76 20.87 19.91
C VAL A 20 -2.24 21.50 21.20
N ALA A 21 -1.49 20.76 22.03
CA ALA A 21 -0.87 21.28 23.25
C ALA A 21 0.25 22.27 22.93
N VAL A 22 1.12 21.93 21.98
CA VAL A 22 2.18 22.84 21.49
C VAL A 22 1.57 24.08 20.85
N GLN A 23 0.57 23.94 19.98
CA GLN A 23 -0.12 25.07 19.35
C GLN A 23 -0.78 25.99 20.38
N SER A 24 -1.43 25.43 21.39
CA SER A 24 -2.07 26.20 22.46
C SER A 24 -1.06 26.93 23.34
N CYS A 25 0.08 26.30 23.65
CA CYS A 25 1.18 26.94 24.37
C CYS A 25 1.73 28.15 23.60
N ILE A 26 1.87 28.03 22.27
CA ILE A 26 2.32 29.14 21.41
C ILE A 26 1.27 30.25 21.36
N ALA A 27 -0.02 29.90 21.26
CA ALA A 27 -1.12 30.87 21.27
C ALA A 27 -1.14 31.68 22.57
N ASP A 28 -1.03 31.01 23.73
CA ASP A 28 -0.96 31.67 25.04
C ASP A 28 0.26 32.61 25.14
N ALA A 29 1.45 32.12 24.74
CA ALA A 29 2.67 32.94 24.72
C ALA A 29 2.57 34.15 23.78
N ALA A 30 1.75 34.07 22.72
CA ALA A 30 1.43 35.17 21.81
C ALA A 30 0.32 36.10 22.33
N GLY A 31 -0.26 35.83 23.50
CA GLY A 31 -1.37 36.60 24.09
C GLY A 31 -2.73 36.32 23.44
N ILE A 32 -2.89 35.17 22.77
CA ILE A 32 -4.14 34.73 22.15
C ILE A 32 -4.89 33.84 23.15
N ASP A 33 -5.97 34.40 23.71
CA ASP A 33 -6.85 33.67 24.63
C ASP A 33 -7.76 32.68 23.87
N LEU A 34 -7.56 31.38 24.10
CA LEU A 34 -8.31 30.28 23.49
C LEU A 34 -9.49 29.88 24.37
N ALA A 35 -10.71 30.08 23.86
CA ALA A 35 -11.96 29.68 24.49
C ALA A 35 -12.29 28.20 24.22
N SER A 36 -11.80 27.64 23.12
CA SER A 36 -11.85 26.20 22.86
C SER A 36 -10.71 25.74 21.95
N VAL A 37 -10.38 24.46 22.10
CA VAL A 37 -9.45 23.72 21.25
C VAL A 37 -10.14 22.44 20.79
N VAL A 38 -10.39 22.35 19.50
CA VAL A 38 -11.10 21.26 18.86
C VAL A 38 -10.17 20.58 17.86
N LEU A 39 -10.23 19.25 17.80
CA LEU A 39 -9.62 18.50 16.71
C LEU A 39 -10.71 17.98 15.78
N ALA A 40 -10.66 18.40 14.52
CA ALA A 40 -11.54 17.92 13.47
C ALA A 40 -10.83 16.82 12.67
N HIS A 41 -11.43 15.64 12.59
CA HIS A 41 -10.91 14.52 11.81
C HIS A 41 -11.97 14.03 10.82
N ILE A 42 -11.57 13.33 9.77
CA ILE A 42 -12.49 12.85 8.73
C ILE A 42 -13.42 11.77 9.31
N ASP A 43 -14.73 11.91 9.10
CA ASP A 43 -15.71 10.87 9.36
C ASP A 43 -15.71 9.88 8.19
N ASN A 44 -15.15 8.69 8.38
CA ASN A 44 -15.14 7.66 7.34
C ASN A 44 -16.54 7.09 7.03
N GLY A 45 -17.55 7.41 7.84
CA GLY A 45 -18.97 7.13 7.63
C GLY A 45 -19.63 8.08 6.63
N PHE A 46 -19.03 9.24 6.36
CA PHE A 46 -19.55 10.23 5.43
C PHE A 46 -19.69 9.65 4.01
N VAL A 47 -20.86 9.86 3.39
CA VAL A 47 -21.12 9.50 1.98
C VAL A 47 -21.41 10.80 1.25
N TYR A 48 -20.63 11.11 0.21
CA TYR A 48 -20.75 12.38 -0.49
C TYR A 48 -22.07 12.48 -1.26
N PRO A 49 -22.97 13.43 -0.91
CA PRO A 49 -24.27 13.57 -1.58
C PRO A 49 -24.17 14.29 -2.93
N GLY A 50 -23.04 14.93 -3.24
CA GLY A 50 -22.86 15.76 -4.42
C GLY A 50 -23.07 17.26 -4.16
N GLY A 51 -22.97 18.06 -5.23
CA GLY A 51 -23.26 19.50 -5.17
C GLY A 51 -22.27 20.33 -4.34
N GLY A 52 -21.08 19.80 -4.02
CA GLY A 52 -20.12 20.45 -3.14
C GLY A 52 -20.53 20.45 -1.66
N ASP A 53 -21.53 19.66 -1.29
CA ASP A 53 -21.98 19.54 0.09
C ASP A 53 -21.12 18.53 0.86
N TYR A 54 -20.25 19.06 1.72
CA TYR A 54 -19.39 18.30 2.63
C TYR A 54 -19.82 18.44 4.09
N GLN A 55 -21.07 18.86 4.34
CA GLN A 55 -21.56 18.96 5.71
C GLN A 55 -21.58 17.56 6.36
N GLY A 56 -20.87 17.43 7.48
CA GLY A 56 -20.68 16.15 8.16
C GLY A 56 -19.46 15.35 7.71
N LEU A 57 -18.62 15.88 6.82
CA LEU A 57 -17.33 15.26 6.47
C LEU A 57 -16.38 15.19 7.67
N PHE A 58 -16.41 16.20 8.53
CA PHE A 58 -15.56 16.25 9.72
C PHE A 58 -16.36 15.89 10.97
N HIS A 59 -15.75 15.04 11.79
CA HIS A 59 -16.11 14.84 13.18
C HIS A 59 -15.23 15.72 14.05
N GLU A 60 -15.83 16.49 14.95
CA GLU A 60 -15.13 17.40 15.85
C GLU A 60 -15.07 16.81 17.26
N GLU A 61 -13.86 16.61 17.77
CA GLU A 61 -13.61 16.26 19.17
C GLU A 61 -13.14 17.49 19.95
N ASP A 62 -13.87 17.87 20.99
CA ASP A 62 -13.46 18.95 21.90
C ASP A 62 -12.36 18.44 22.84
N LEU A 63 -11.17 19.01 22.70
CA LEU A 63 -9.97 18.68 23.47
C LEU A 63 -9.56 19.83 24.40
N THR A 64 -10.45 20.81 24.65
CA THR A 64 -10.11 22.05 25.36
C THR A 64 -9.50 21.79 26.74
N ASP A 65 -10.22 21.09 27.63
CA ASP A 65 -9.77 20.87 29.00
C ASP A 65 -8.46 20.07 29.07
N GLU A 66 -8.35 19.04 28.24
CA GLU A 66 -7.15 18.21 28.15
C GLU A 66 -5.94 19.00 27.66
N THR A 67 -6.13 19.82 26.62
CA THR A 67 -5.08 20.62 26.03
C THR A 67 -4.59 21.69 27.00
N LEU A 68 -5.52 22.41 27.65
CA LEU A 68 -5.18 23.45 28.61
C LEU A 68 -4.45 22.90 29.85
N ALA A 69 -4.76 21.67 30.26
CA ALA A 69 -4.03 20.99 31.33
C ALA A 69 -2.56 20.65 30.97
N ARG A 70 -2.24 20.54 29.67
CA ARG A 70 -0.92 20.15 29.16
C ARG A 70 -0.05 21.32 28.68
N VAL A 71 -0.53 22.57 28.72
CA VAL A 71 0.26 23.75 28.27
C VAL A 71 1.61 23.85 28.98
N GLY A 72 1.66 23.59 30.29
CA GLY A 72 2.91 23.60 31.05
C GLY A 72 3.87 22.47 30.66
N GLU A 73 3.33 21.30 30.31
CA GLU A 73 4.11 20.16 29.80
C GLU A 73 4.71 20.51 28.43
N ALA A 74 3.90 21.09 27.53
CA ALA A 74 4.33 21.53 26.22
C ALA A 74 5.42 22.61 26.27
N ALA A 75 5.32 23.57 27.18
CA ALA A 75 6.39 24.54 27.42
C ALA A 75 7.72 23.87 27.82
N GLY A 76 7.65 22.78 28.62
CA GLY A 76 8.78 21.94 28.97
C GLY A 76 9.40 21.27 27.75
N TRP A 77 8.61 20.59 26.93
CA TRP A 77 9.09 19.94 25.70
C TRP A 77 9.79 20.93 24.76
N ILE A 78 9.20 22.12 24.57
CA ILE A 78 9.79 23.17 23.72
C ILE A 78 11.15 23.62 24.28
N ALA A 79 11.26 23.82 25.59
CA ALA A 79 12.51 24.21 26.22
C ALA A 79 13.58 23.11 26.11
N GLU A 80 13.20 21.84 26.29
CA GLU A 80 14.11 20.70 26.11
C GLU A 80 14.60 20.58 24.66
N ALA A 81 13.69 20.70 23.68
CA ALA A 81 14.05 20.69 22.27
C ALA A 81 15.00 21.84 21.90
N GLN A 82 14.76 23.04 22.42
CA GLN A 82 15.67 24.19 22.24
C GLN A 82 17.03 23.97 22.89
N ALA A 83 17.07 23.34 24.08
CA ALA A 83 18.32 23.02 24.75
C ALA A 83 19.15 22.02 23.94
N VAL A 84 18.52 20.97 23.39
CA VAL A 84 19.18 20.00 22.51
C VAL A 84 19.67 20.69 21.22
N ALA A 85 18.85 21.53 20.59
CA ALA A 85 19.22 22.25 19.38
C ALA A 85 20.39 23.25 19.59
N ALA A 86 20.57 23.74 20.82
CA ALA A 86 21.68 24.62 21.18
C ALA A 86 22.98 23.87 21.51
N CYS A 87 22.95 22.53 21.63
CA CYS A 87 24.15 21.75 21.85
C CYS A 87 25.09 21.84 20.63
N PRO A 88 26.41 22.03 20.84
CA PRO A 88 27.37 22.08 19.74
C PRO A 88 27.63 20.71 19.08
N GLU A 89 27.23 19.63 19.75
CA GLU A 89 27.42 18.25 19.33
C GLU A 89 26.08 17.51 19.35
N GLU A 90 25.94 16.51 18.47
CA GLU A 90 24.75 15.65 18.41
C GLU A 90 24.60 14.81 19.69
N PRO A 91 23.37 14.54 20.15
CA PRO A 91 23.15 13.72 21.34
C PRO A 91 23.64 12.27 21.11
N LEU A 92 24.22 11.66 22.16
CA LEU A 92 24.70 10.28 22.14
C LEU A 92 23.54 9.28 22.31
N ILE A 93 22.66 9.22 21.31
CA ILE A 93 21.50 8.32 21.26
C ILE A 93 21.61 7.45 20.00
N ALA A 94 21.47 6.13 20.15
CA ALA A 94 21.44 5.21 19.03
C ALA A 94 20.07 5.24 18.34
N THR A 95 20.04 5.06 17.02
CA THR A 95 18.75 4.94 16.30
C THR A 95 17.98 3.71 16.76
N GLY A 96 16.65 3.81 16.72
CA GLY A 96 15.73 2.77 17.21
C GLY A 96 14.28 3.08 16.85
N PRO A 97 13.29 2.51 17.56
CA PRO A 97 11.87 2.68 17.23
C PRO A 97 11.39 4.13 17.15
N HIS A 98 11.98 5.03 17.94
CA HIS A 98 11.68 6.48 17.91
C HIS A 98 12.07 7.16 16.59
N CYS A 99 12.82 6.50 15.70
CA CYS A 99 13.16 7.02 14.38
C CYS A 99 12.11 6.71 13.31
N SER A 100 11.09 5.91 13.61
CA SER A 100 10.03 5.54 12.66
C SER A 100 8.62 5.61 13.23
N ASP A 101 8.47 5.84 14.53
CA ASP A 101 7.19 6.03 15.19
C ASP A 101 7.03 7.49 15.67
N PRO A 102 5.94 8.19 15.31
CA PRO A 102 4.85 7.76 14.42
C PRO A 102 5.15 7.91 12.92
N PHE A 103 6.27 8.54 12.56
CA PHE A 103 6.68 8.79 11.18
C PHE A 103 8.18 8.56 11.00
N ASP A 104 8.60 8.25 9.77
CA ASP A 104 10.00 8.08 9.42
C ASP A 104 10.80 9.38 9.63
N CYS A 105 11.88 9.27 10.39
CA CYS A 105 12.81 10.37 10.65
C CYS A 105 13.62 10.67 9.38
N PRO A 106 13.56 11.90 8.84
CA PRO A 106 14.30 12.27 7.64
C PRO A 106 15.83 12.28 7.83
N PHE A 107 16.31 12.20 9.08
CA PHE A 107 17.72 12.16 9.44
C PHE A 107 18.24 10.75 9.75
N LEU A 108 17.42 9.69 9.60
CA LEU A 108 17.82 8.32 9.95
C LEU A 108 19.11 7.89 9.24
N ALA A 109 19.23 8.16 7.94
CA ALA A 109 20.44 7.84 7.17
C ALA A 109 21.69 8.56 7.69
N TYR A 110 21.55 9.79 8.19
CA TYR A 110 22.65 10.51 8.82
C TYR A 110 23.03 9.86 10.15
N CYS A 111 22.06 9.50 10.98
CA CYS A 111 22.32 8.85 12.27
C CYS A 111 22.91 7.43 12.10
N ASP A 112 22.60 6.73 11.00
CA ASP A 112 23.11 5.39 10.72
C ASP A 112 24.44 5.36 9.93
N ARG A 113 25.04 6.53 9.63
CA ARG A 113 26.26 6.68 8.79
C ARG A 113 27.52 5.88 9.17
N GLY A 114 27.52 5.23 10.33
CA GLY A 114 28.62 4.40 10.82
C GLY A 114 28.18 3.01 11.30
N LYS A 115 26.91 2.64 11.09
CA LYS A 115 26.45 1.28 11.38
C LYS A 115 26.90 0.36 10.25
N GLU A 116 27.43 -0.80 10.62
CA GLU A 116 27.64 -1.87 9.64
C GLU A 116 26.27 -2.35 9.16
N GLU A 117 26.10 -2.41 7.84
CA GLU A 117 24.90 -3.01 7.26
C GLU A 117 24.88 -4.49 7.63
N VAL A 118 23.81 -4.90 8.32
CA VAL A 118 23.55 -6.31 8.57
C VAL A 118 23.14 -6.92 7.25
N GLU A 119 23.92 -7.88 6.76
CA GLU A 119 23.71 -8.53 5.46
C GLU A 119 22.31 -9.16 5.36
N TYR A 120 21.85 -9.79 6.45
CA TYR A 120 20.52 -10.41 6.51
C TYR A 120 19.76 -9.99 7.77
N PRO A 121 19.14 -8.79 7.77
CA PRO A 121 18.46 -8.27 8.95
C PRO A 121 17.25 -9.12 9.32
N LEU A 122 16.87 -9.11 10.60
CA LEU A 122 15.70 -9.88 11.10
C LEU A 122 14.37 -9.48 10.42
N THR A 123 14.30 -8.30 9.80
CA THR A 123 13.17 -7.87 8.96
C THR A 123 12.97 -8.72 7.72
N SER A 124 14.00 -9.45 7.27
CA SER A 124 13.92 -10.42 6.18
C SER A 124 13.13 -11.68 6.57
N LEU A 125 12.87 -11.91 7.87
CA LEU A 125 12.01 -13.00 8.31
C LEU A 125 10.54 -12.59 8.18
N PRO A 126 9.74 -13.27 7.35
CA PRO A 126 8.36 -12.89 7.12
C PRO A 126 7.53 -13.04 8.40
N ARG A 127 6.69 -12.03 8.67
CA ARG A 127 5.81 -11.97 9.86
C ARG A 127 6.56 -12.18 11.18
N PHE A 128 7.81 -11.69 11.25
CA PHE A 128 8.59 -11.71 12.48
C PHE A 128 8.28 -10.46 13.31
N SER A 129 7.54 -10.66 14.41
CA SER A 129 6.97 -9.56 15.20
C SER A 129 8.05 -8.59 15.73
N ALA A 130 7.70 -7.31 15.90
CA ALA A 130 8.59 -6.32 16.49
C ALA A 130 9.13 -6.75 17.87
N VAL A 131 8.27 -7.34 18.71
CA VAL A 131 8.65 -7.88 20.03
C VAL A 131 9.71 -8.98 19.91
N ALA A 132 9.56 -9.90 18.94
CA ALA A 132 10.55 -10.94 18.71
C ALA A 132 11.88 -10.35 18.22
N ARG A 133 11.83 -9.36 17.32
CA ARG A 133 13.04 -8.65 16.84
C ARG A 133 13.77 -7.98 18.00
N GLU A 134 13.08 -7.17 18.78
CA GLU A 134 13.64 -6.48 19.95
C GLU A 134 14.25 -7.47 20.96
N HIS A 135 13.59 -8.60 21.20
CA HIS A 135 14.11 -9.65 22.08
C HIS A 135 15.47 -10.19 21.62
N TRP A 136 15.65 -10.46 20.32
CA TRP A 136 16.91 -10.98 19.78
C TRP A 136 17.97 -9.90 19.63
N GLU A 137 17.59 -8.71 19.17
CA GLU A 137 18.47 -7.55 19.04
C GLU A 137 19.05 -7.15 20.41
N SER A 138 18.27 -7.23 21.50
CA SER A 138 18.75 -6.99 22.86
C SER A 138 19.81 -8.00 23.35
N GLN A 139 19.90 -9.16 22.70
CA GLN A 139 20.90 -10.19 22.95
C GLN A 139 22.10 -10.08 21.98
N GLY A 140 22.13 -9.06 21.13
CA GLY A 140 23.15 -8.86 20.11
C GLY A 140 22.94 -9.67 18.84
N ILE A 141 21.80 -10.37 18.70
CA ILE A 141 21.46 -11.14 17.50
C ILE A 141 20.66 -10.24 16.56
N VAL A 142 21.33 -9.74 15.53
CA VAL A 142 20.76 -8.81 14.54
C VAL A 142 20.65 -9.44 13.15
N ASP A 143 21.40 -10.52 12.91
CA ASP A 143 21.45 -11.25 11.64
C ASP A 143 20.61 -12.53 11.72
N LEU A 144 19.78 -12.79 10.71
CA LEU A 144 18.86 -13.94 10.71
C LEU A 144 19.59 -15.29 10.74
N ARG A 145 20.86 -15.34 10.33
CA ARG A 145 21.70 -16.56 10.36
C ARG A 145 21.88 -17.07 11.79
N GLU A 146 21.88 -16.17 12.76
CA GLU A 146 22.12 -16.45 14.17
C GLU A 146 20.86 -16.88 14.93
N ILE A 147 19.66 -16.69 14.35
CA ILE A 147 18.39 -17.06 14.98
C ILE A 147 18.22 -18.58 15.04
N PRO A 148 17.97 -19.22 16.19
CA PRO A 148 17.77 -20.67 16.27
C PRO A 148 16.56 -21.16 15.45
N ASP A 149 16.69 -22.28 14.75
CA ASP A 149 15.62 -22.80 13.89
C ASP A 149 14.37 -23.21 14.68
N GLU A 150 14.53 -23.59 15.96
CA GLU A 150 13.44 -24.04 16.83
C GLU A 150 12.39 -22.95 17.06
N VAL A 151 12.78 -21.68 17.00
CA VAL A 151 11.86 -20.54 17.17
C VAL A 151 11.20 -20.09 15.87
N LEU A 152 11.66 -20.61 14.73
CA LEU A 152 11.17 -20.26 13.40
C LEU A 152 10.05 -21.21 12.97
N ASN A 153 9.02 -20.65 12.32
CA ASN A 153 8.01 -21.46 11.62
C ASN A 153 8.56 -22.03 10.29
N GLN A 154 7.79 -22.89 9.64
CA GLN A 154 8.23 -23.55 8.40
C GLN A 154 8.65 -22.57 7.28
N VAL A 155 7.90 -21.48 7.10
CA VAL A 155 8.19 -20.47 6.08
C VAL A 155 9.47 -19.71 6.43
N GLN A 156 9.63 -19.31 7.69
CA GLN A 156 10.83 -18.61 8.18
C GLN A 156 12.07 -19.50 8.10
N ARG A 157 11.96 -20.80 8.40
CA ARG A 157 13.05 -21.77 8.22
C ARG A 157 13.46 -21.90 6.76
N ARG A 158 12.49 -21.93 5.83
CA ARG A 158 12.77 -21.93 4.39
C ARG A 158 13.51 -20.66 4.00
N VAL A 159 13.04 -19.49 4.44
CA VAL A 159 13.69 -18.20 4.18
C VAL A 159 15.14 -18.23 4.66
N LYS A 160 15.37 -18.57 5.92
CA LYS A 160 16.72 -18.68 6.48
C LYS A 160 17.59 -19.67 5.71
N SER A 161 17.09 -20.87 5.45
CA SER A 161 17.81 -21.92 4.73
C SER A 161 18.25 -21.46 3.34
N VAL A 162 17.32 -20.89 2.56
CA VAL A 162 17.59 -20.44 1.20
C VAL A 162 18.56 -19.27 1.21
N THR A 163 18.31 -18.27 2.06
CA THR A 163 19.19 -17.11 2.22
C THR A 163 20.62 -17.53 2.59
N VAL A 164 20.79 -18.46 3.54
CA VAL A 164 22.12 -18.98 3.91
C VAL A 164 22.77 -19.77 2.79
N SER A 165 22.00 -20.58 2.06
CA SER A 165 22.54 -21.42 0.99
C SER A 165 22.92 -20.64 -0.27
N GLY A 166 22.26 -19.49 -0.52
CA GLY A 166 22.35 -18.76 -1.77
C GLY A 166 21.63 -19.44 -2.96
N GLU A 167 20.99 -20.59 -2.74
CA GLU A 167 20.31 -21.36 -3.80
C GLU A 167 18.79 -21.23 -3.69
N ALA A 168 18.15 -20.86 -4.79
CA ALA A 168 16.70 -20.73 -4.86
C ALA A 168 16.00 -22.07 -4.56
N TRP A 169 14.95 -22.02 -3.76
CA TRP A 169 14.08 -23.16 -3.53
C TRP A 169 12.87 -23.08 -4.45
N PHE A 170 12.66 -24.11 -5.28
CA PHE A 170 11.51 -24.20 -6.17
C PHE A 170 10.93 -25.62 -6.22
N ASP A 171 9.75 -25.80 -5.63
CA ASP A 171 8.91 -26.98 -5.79
C ASP A 171 8.10 -26.90 -7.10
N ARG A 172 8.76 -27.20 -8.23
CA ARG A 172 8.16 -27.15 -9.58
C ARG A 172 6.99 -28.12 -9.74
N GLU A 173 7.12 -29.35 -9.23
CA GLU A 173 6.06 -30.35 -9.31
C GLU A 173 4.83 -29.91 -8.52
N GLY A 174 5.02 -29.36 -7.31
CA GLY A 174 3.94 -28.81 -6.51
C GLY A 174 3.26 -27.60 -7.15
N ALA A 175 4.03 -26.70 -7.77
CA ALA A 175 3.49 -25.54 -8.49
C ALA A 175 2.65 -25.98 -9.71
N ALA A 176 3.16 -26.91 -10.51
CA ALA A 176 2.43 -27.46 -11.65
C ALA A 176 1.15 -28.18 -11.20
N ALA A 177 1.20 -28.92 -10.08
CA ALA A 177 0.04 -29.59 -9.51
C ALA A 177 -1.03 -28.60 -8.99
N ASP A 178 -0.62 -27.49 -8.37
CA ASP A 178 -1.55 -26.44 -7.93
C ASP A 178 -2.25 -25.76 -9.11
N LEU A 179 -1.58 -25.64 -10.26
CA LEU A 179 -2.12 -25.00 -11.47
C LEU A 179 -2.85 -25.97 -12.41
N ALA A 180 -2.63 -27.29 -12.30
CA ALA A 180 -3.23 -28.31 -13.18
C ALA A 180 -4.76 -28.25 -13.32
N PRO A 181 -5.55 -27.89 -12.29
CA PRO A 181 -7.01 -27.76 -12.41
C PRO A 181 -7.47 -26.61 -13.32
N HIS A 182 -6.59 -25.66 -13.64
CA HIS A 182 -6.93 -24.43 -14.34
C HIS A 182 -6.53 -24.51 -15.82
N GLY A 183 -7.54 -24.60 -16.69
CA GLY A 183 -7.37 -24.77 -18.14
C GLY A 183 -7.38 -23.46 -18.94
N PHE A 184 -7.38 -23.61 -20.27
CA PHE A 184 -7.48 -22.51 -21.21
C PHE A 184 -8.92 -22.25 -21.69
N PRO A 185 -9.22 -21.06 -22.24
CA PRO A 185 -8.39 -19.83 -22.17
C PRO A 185 -8.18 -19.38 -20.72
N ALA A 186 -7.03 -18.74 -20.46
CA ALA A 186 -6.67 -18.19 -19.16
C ALA A 186 -6.59 -16.67 -19.23
N TRP A 187 -7.02 -16.00 -18.18
CA TRP A 187 -6.96 -14.55 -18.05
C TRP A 187 -6.05 -14.15 -16.90
N PHE A 188 -5.43 -12.98 -17.00
CA PHE A 188 -4.58 -12.40 -15.98
C PHE A 188 -5.01 -10.95 -15.78
N LEU A 189 -5.44 -10.61 -14.58
CA LEU A 189 -6.14 -9.37 -14.27
C LEU A 189 -5.47 -8.64 -13.13
N ASP A 190 -5.29 -7.34 -13.29
CA ASP A 190 -4.79 -6.44 -12.25
C ASP A 190 -5.58 -5.11 -12.28
N PHE A 191 -5.71 -4.47 -11.11
CA PHE A 191 -6.46 -3.22 -10.94
C PHE A 191 -5.61 -2.12 -10.30
N GLU A 192 -5.74 -0.90 -10.82
CA GLU A 192 -5.36 0.29 -10.06
C GLU A 192 -6.58 0.95 -9.43
N THR A 193 -6.38 1.43 -8.20
CA THR A 193 -7.41 2.13 -7.44
C THR A 193 -6.91 3.49 -6.97
N VAL A 194 -7.84 4.42 -6.84
CA VAL A 194 -7.62 5.70 -6.17
C VAL A 194 -8.42 5.76 -4.88
N SER A 195 -7.94 6.54 -3.92
CA SER A 195 -8.74 6.92 -2.75
C SER A 195 -8.59 8.40 -2.48
N PHE A 196 -9.63 9.00 -1.91
CA PHE A 196 -9.68 10.42 -1.59
C PHE A 196 -10.06 10.62 -0.12
N PRO A 197 -9.30 11.43 0.65
CA PRO A 197 -9.75 11.89 1.96
C PRO A 197 -11.08 12.65 1.86
N VAL A 198 -11.19 13.53 0.85
CA VAL A 198 -12.40 14.28 0.53
C VAL A 198 -13.01 13.66 -0.73
N PRO A 199 -14.14 12.93 -0.66
CA PRO A 199 -14.67 12.20 -1.81
C PRO A 199 -15.11 13.17 -2.91
N VAL A 200 -14.81 12.83 -4.16
CA VAL A 200 -15.12 13.70 -5.31
C VAL A 200 -16.32 13.23 -6.13
N TRP A 201 -16.76 11.97 -5.95
CA TRP A 201 -17.86 11.37 -6.70
C TRP A 201 -19.04 11.02 -5.79
N VAL A 202 -20.26 11.26 -6.28
CA VAL A 202 -21.49 11.02 -5.52
C VAL A 202 -21.59 9.56 -5.08
N GLY A 203 -21.97 9.37 -3.81
CA GLY A 203 -22.15 8.05 -3.22
C GLY A 203 -20.85 7.36 -2.78
N THR A 204 -19.69 8.03 -2.88
CA THR A 204 -18.41 7.51 -2.38
C THR A 204 -18.06 8.06 -1.00
N ARG A 205 -17.16 7.37 -0.29
CA ARG A 205 -16.76 7.66 1.09
C ARG A 205 -15.28 8.03 1.20
N PRO A 206 -14.87 8.73 2.29
CA PRO A 206 -13.47 9.00 2.52
C PRO A 206 -12.64 7.72 2.57
N TYR A 207 -11.48 7.75 1.91
CA TYR A 207 -10.53 6.64 1.82
C TYR A 207 -11.08 5.36 1.19
N GLU A 208 -12.23 5.45 0.52
CA GLU A 208 -12.74 4.35 -0.28
C GLU A 208 -11.79 4.06 -1.45
N GLN A 209 -11.47 2.78 -1.65
CA GLN A 209 -10.71 2.32 -2.81
C GLN A 209 -11.65 2.21 -4.02
N LEU A 210 -11.41 3.07 -5.01
CA LEU A 210 -12.25 3.22 -6.19
C LEU A 210 -11.46 2.77 -7.43
N PRO A 211 -11.96 1.79 -8.21
CA PRO A 211 -11.25 1.29 -9.38
C PRO A 211 -11.24 2.33 -10.50
N ILE A 212 -10.06 2.57 -11.06
CA ILE A 212 -9.82 3.57 -12.11
C ILE A 212 -9.25 2.97 -13.39
N GLN A 213 -8.58 1.82 -13.26
CA GLN A 213 -7.86 1.17 -14.34
C GLN A 213 -7.84 -0.34 -14.12
N TYR A 214 -7.91 -1.10 -15.21
CA TYR A 214 -7.51 -2.49 -15.19
C TYR A 214 -6.66 -2.82 -16.41
N SER A 215 -5.79 -3.81 -16.24
CA SER A 215 -5.14 -4.52 -17.34
C SER A 215 -5.65 -5.95 -17.39
N LEU A 216 -5.75 -6.51 -18.60
CA LEU A 216 -6.23 -7.86 -18.82
C LEU A 216 -5.45 -8.54 -19.95
N HIS A 217 -4.60 -9.49 -19.58
CA HIS A 217 -4.02 -10.42 -20.55
C HIS A 217 -4.92 -11.65 -20.70
N ARG A 218 -5.05 -12.15 -21.92
CA ARG A 218 -5.76 -13.40 -22.26
C ARG A 218 -4.84 -14.30 -23.07
N LEU A 219 -4.60 -15.48 -22.56
CA LEU A 219 -3.84 -16.55 -23.21
C LEU A 219 -4.81 -17.62 -23.71
N ASP A 220 -4.85 -17.81 -25.03
CA ASP A 220 -5.70 -18.85 -25.63
C ASP A 220 -5.03 -20.25 -25.63
N ALA A 221 -5.80 -21.28 -25.99
CA ALA A 221 -5.31 -22.66 -26.01
C ALA A 221 -4.24 -22.94 -27.08
N SER A 222 -4.05 -22.02 -28.04
CA SER A 222 -3.00 -22.10 -29.06
C SER A 222 -1.71 -21.41 -28.60
N GLY A 223 -1.71 -20.77 -27.42
CA GLY A 223 -0.60 -19.98 -26.90
C GLY A 223 -0.57 -18.54 -27.39
N ASN A 224 -1.65 -18.03 -28.01
CA ASN A 224 -1.69 -16.62 -28.41
C ASN A 224 -2.03 -15.76 -27.19
N LEU A 225 -1.16 -14.81 -26.89
CA LEU A 225 -1.37 -13.80 -25.87
C LEU A 225 -1.99 -12.55 -26.51
N SER A 226 -3.05 -12.05 -25.88
CA SER A 226 -3.71 -10.79 -26.24
C SER A 226 -3.87 -9.93 -25.00
N HIS A 227 -3.85 -8.62 -25.19
CA HIS A 227 -3.98 -7.64 -24.11
C HIS A 227 -5.17 -6.71 -24.37
N GLY A 228 -5.82 -6.30 -23.29
CA GLY A 228 -6.78 -5.20 -23.27
C GLY A 228 -6.69 -4.47 -21.93
N ALA A 229 -7.14 -3.21 -21.92
CA ALA A 229 -7.13 -2.38 -20.72
C ALA A 229 -8.36 -1.47 -20.67
N PHE A 230 -8.62 -0.94 -19.48
CA PHE A 230 -9.54 0.18 -19.25
C PHE A 230 -8.79 1.23 -18.44
N LEU A 231 -8.94 2.50 -18.80
CA LEU A 231 -8.47 3.65 -18.04
C LEU A 231 -9.40 4.83 -18.36
N ASP A 232 -9.83 5.57 -17.35
CA ASP A 232 -10.67 6.76 -17.52
C ASP A 232 -10.09 7.96 -16.78
N LEU A 233 -9.54 8.90 -17.54
CA LEU A 233 -8.93 10.13 -17.04
C LEU A 233 -9.83 11.36 -17.23
N SER A 234 -11.13 11.17 -17.47
CA SER A 234 -12.06 12.28 -17.73
C SER A 234 -12.34 13.15 -16.51
N GLY A 235 -12.13 12.62 -15.31
CA GLY A 235 -12.52 13.24 -14.03
C GLY A 235 -13.94 12.89 -13.57
N GLU A 236 -14.76 12.31 -14.44
CA GLU A 236 -16.03 11.72 -14.07
C GLU A 236 -15.82 10.42 -13.27
N ASP A 237 -16.89 9.94 -12.62
CA ASP A 237 -16.85 8.66 -11.89
C ASP A 237 -16.75 7.47 -12.85
N PRO A 238 -15.62 6.73 -12.85
CA PRO A 238 -15.40 5.66 -13.81
C PRO A 238 -16.12 4.36 -13.41
N GLY A 239 -16.68 4.27 -12.20
CA GLY A 239 -17.07 3.00 -11.58
C GLY A 239 -18.03 2.16 -12.43
N GLU A 240 -19.08 2.75 -12.98
CA GLU A 240 -20.05 2.01 -13.81
C GLU A 240 -19.46 1.60 -15.16
N ALA A 241 -18.66 2.49 -15.78
CA ALA A 241 -17.98 2.21 -17.05
C ALA A 241 -16.93 1.10 -16.89
N PHE A 242 -16.17 1.14 -15.80
CA PHE A 242 -15.23 0.11 -15.37
C PHE A 242 -15.94 -1.24 -15.21
N ALA A 243 -17.03 -1.29 -14.44
CA ALA A 243 -17.78 -2.52 -14.19
C ALA A 243 -18.25 -3.18 -15.49
N ARG A 244 -18.87 -2.39 -16.37
CA ARG A 244 -19.36 -2.85 -17.66
C ARG A 244 -18.22 -3.36 -18.55
N SER A 245 -17.14 -2.59 -18.67
CA SER A 245 -15.98 -2.95 -19.49
C SER A 245 -15.32 -4.24 -19.01
N LEU A 246 -15.18 -4.40 -17.69
CA LEU A 246 -14.59 -5.59 -17.08
C LEU A 246 -15.44 -6.85 -17.34
N ILE A 247 -16.76 -6.75 -17.17
CA ILE A 247 -17.69 -7.86 -17.44
C ILE A 247 -17.60 -8.30 -18.90
N ASP A 248 -17.59 -7.34 -19.83
CA ASP A 248 -17.49 -7.63 -21.27
C ASP A 248 -16.14 -8.28 -21.61
N ALA A 249 -15.04 -7.79 -21.04
CA ALA A 249 -13.69 -8.27 -21.32
C ALA A 249 -13.38 -9.66 -20.73
N CYS A 250 -13.86 -9.95 -19.52
CA CYS A 250 -13.60 -11.22 -18.84
C CYS A 250 -14.52 -12.37 -19.31
N GLY A 251 -15.61 -12.07 -20.03
CA GLY A 251 -16.56 -13.07 -20.50
C GLY A 251 -17.12 -13.97 -19.38
N ASN A 252 -17.49 -15.21 -19.72
CA ASN A 252 -18.25 -16.10 -18.82
C ASN A 252 -17.56 -17.43 -18.45
N ALA A 253 -16.31 -17.68 -18.86
CA ALA A 253 -15.64 -18.97 -18.65
C ALA A 253 -14.13 -18.84 -18.47
N GLY A 254 -13.52 -19.88 -17.91
CA GLY A 254 -12.08 -20.02 -17.67
C GLY A 254 -11.53 -19.23 -16.47
N PRO A 255 -10.33 -19.59 -16.00
CA PRO A 255 -9.72 -19.01 -14.80
C PRO A 255 -9.26 -17.57 -15.04
N ILE A 256 -9.39 -16.74 -14.00
CA ILE A 256 -8.84 -15.39 -13.95
C ILE A 256 -7.77 -15.36 -12.87
N PHE A 257 -6.52 -15.41 -13.29
CA PHE A 257 -5.38 -15.28 -12.42
C PHE A 257 -5.20 -13.84 -11.97
N VAL A 258 -4.98 -13.67 -10.67
CA VAL A 258 -4.69 -12.40 -10.01
C VAL A 258 -3.56 -12.64 -9.01
N TYR A 259 -2.93 -11.57 -8.52
CA TYR A 259 -1.89 -11.67 -7.52
C TYR A 259 -2.31 -10.92 -6.26
N ASN A 260 -2.83 -11.65 -5.26
CA ASN A 260 -3.55 -11.14 -4.08
C ASN A 260 -5.08 -11.00 -4.25
N ALA A 261 -5.74 -12.09 -4.65
CA ALA A 261 -7.19 -12.17 -4.91
C ALA A 261 -8.13 -11.52 -3.89
N PRO A 262 -7.84 -11.47 -2.56
CA PRO A 262 -8.66 -10.73 -1.62
C PRO A 262 -8.86 -9.25 -1.98
N PHE A 263 -7.86 -8.62 -2.61
CA PHE A 263 -7.93 -7.21 -3.03
C PHE A 263 -8.92 -7.04 -4.19
N GLU A 264 -8.74 -7.74 -5.30
CA GLU A 264 -9.61 -7.61 -6.49
C GLU A 264 -11.05 -8.02 -6.14
N ARG A 265 -11.22 -9.06 -5.31
CA ARG A 265 -12.53 -9.46 -4.79
C ARG A 265 -13.18 -8.36 -3.97
N GLY A 266 -12.41 -7.67 -3.11
CA GLY A 266 -12.90 -6.57 -2.30
C GLY A 266 -13.39 -5.40 -3.15
N VAL A 267 -12.60 -5.00 -4.16
CA VAL A 267 -12.94 -3.94 -5.11
C VAL A 267 -14.22 -4.29 -5.88
N MET A 268 -14.30 -5.48 -6.48
CA MET A 268 -15.47 -5.90 -7.26
C MET A 268 -16.73 -6.08 -6.40
N THR A 269 -16.60 -6.55 -5.15
CA THR A 269 -17.74 -6.64 -4.22
C THR A 269 -18.34 -5.27 -3.95
N LYS A 270 -17.50 -4.27 -3.62
CA LYS A 270 -17.97 -2.89 -3.40
C LYS A 270 -18.58 -2.29 -4.67
N LEU A 271 -18.01 -2.59 -5.83
CA LEU A 271 -18.54 -2.14 -7.11
C LEU A 271 -19.92 -2.75 -7.40
N ALA A 272 -20.13 -4.03 -7.06
CA ALA A 272 -21.42 -4.71 -7.16
C ALA A 272 -22.48 -4.13 -6.21
N GLU A 273 -22.08 -3.74 -4.99
CA GLU A 273 -22.94 -3.05 -4.04
C GLU A 273 -23.37 -1.66 -4.57
N ARG A 274 -22.42 -0.91 -5.15
CA ARG A 274 -22.65 0.43 -5.70
C ARG A 274 -23.47 0.42 -6.99
N PHE A 275 -23.31 -0.61 -7.83
CA PHE A 275 -24.00 -0.75 -9.11
C PHE A 275 -24.74 -2.11 -9.20
N PRO A 276 -25.91 -2.27 -8.55
CA PRO A 276 -26.61 -3.55 -8.46
C PRO A 276 -26.97 -4.21 -9.81
N SER A 277 -27.10 -3.43 -10.88
CA SER A 277 -27.32 -3.93 -12.25
C SER A 277 -26.14 -4.74 -12.80
N HIS A 278 -24.93 -4.54 -12.27
CA HIS A 278 -23.70 -5.22 -12.68
C HIS A 278 -23.28 -6.33 -11.71
N ALA A 279 -23.96 -6.47 -10.55
CA ALA A 279 -23.57 -7.37 -9.47
C ALA A 279 -23.39 -8.83 -9.93
N THR A 280 -24.37 -9.39 -10.64
CA THR A 280 -24.28 -10.78 -11.14
C THR A 280 -23.10 -11.00 -12.10
N GLY A 281 -22.72 -9.99 -12.89
CA GLY A 281 -21.56 -10.07 -13.78
C GLY A 281 -20.25 -10.09 -13.00
N LEU A 282 -20.13 -9.20 -12.01
CA LEU A 282 -18.96 -9.10 -11.14
C LEU A 282 -18.80 -10.35 -10.25
N GLU A 283 -19.88 -10.87 -9.68
CA GLU A 283 -19.89 -12.12 -8.91
C GLU A 283 -19.34 -13.31 -9.72
N ARG A 284 -19.71 -13.41 -11.00
CA ARG A 284 -19.16 -14.45 -11.90
C ARG A 284 -17.67 -14.29 -12.20
N ILE A 285 -17.15 -13.06 -12.18
CA ILE A 285 -15.70 -12.82 -12.28
C ILE A 285 -15.03 -13.26 -10.98
N ILE A 286 -15.58 -12.82 -9.84
CA ILE A 286 -15.11 -13.15 -8.49
C ILE A 286 -15.03 -14.67 -8.26
N ASP A 287 -15.99 -15.44 -8.76
CA ASP A 287 -16.04 -16.91 -8.62
C ASP A 287 -14.96 -17.64 -9.44
N ARG A 288 -14.36 -16.96 -10.43
CA ARG A 288 -13.32 -17.50 -11.31
C ARG A 288 -11.90 -17.08 -10.92
N LEU A 289 -11.76 -16.26 -9.89
CA LEU A 289 -10.45 -15.78 -9.43
C LEU A 289 -9.58 -16.93 -8.92
N VAL A 290 -8.33 -16.95 -9.37
CA VAL A 290 -7.28 -17.87 -8.93
C VAL A 290 -6.09 -17.06 -8.49
N ASP A 291 -5.68 -17.21 -7.23
CA ASP A 291 -4.62 -16.39 -6.64
C ASP A 291 -3.24 -17.04 -6.85
N LEU A 292 -2.33 -16.33 -7.53
CA LEU A 292 -0.95 -16.77 -7.72
C LEU A 292 -0.07 -16.54 -6.48
N LEU A 293 -0.43 -15.62 -5.58
CA LEU A 293 0.38 -15.29 -4.41
C LEU A 293 0.56 -16.50 -3.46
N PRO A 294 -0.47 -17.28 -3.11
CA PRO A 294 -0.29 -18.52 -2.34
C PRO A 294 0.62 -19.53 -3.03
N ILE A 295 0.56 -19.66 -4.35
CA ILE A 295 1.41 -20.58 -5.12
C ILE A 295 2.87 -20.13 -5.03
N ALA A 296 3.15 -18.85 -5.32
CA ALA A 296 4.48 -18.28 -5.17
C ALA A 296 5.02 -18.47 -3.74
N ARG A 297 4.22 -18.13 -2.72
CA ARG A 297 4.58 -18.28 -1.30
C ARG A 297 4.91 -19.72 -0.91
N ASN A 298 4.13 -20.66 -1.41
CA ASN A 298 4.24 -22.05 -0.99
C ASN A 298 5.25 -22.85 -1.81
N ARG A 299 5.56 -22.44 -3.05
CA ARG A 299 6.34 -23.21 -4.03
C ARG A 299 7.65 -22.59 -4.47
N TYR A 300 7.90 -21.31 -4.18
CA TYR A 300 9.12 -20.63 -4.59
C TYR A 300 9.67 -19.68 -3.52
N TYR A 301 10.99 -19.66 -3.37
CA TYR A 301 11.69 -18.62 -2.64
C TYR A 301 13.13 -18.44 -3.15
N HIS A 302 13.56 -17.20 -3.34
CA HIS A 302 14.91 -16.80 -3.74
C HIS A 302 15.60 -15.97 -2.64
N PRO A 303 16.94 -16.04 -2.48
CA PRO A 303 17.66 -15.19 -1.51
C PRO A 303 17.32 -13.69 -1.62
N ASP A 304 17.25 -13.17 -2.85
CA ASP A 304 16.98 -11.76 -3.15
C ASP A 304 15.52 -11.32 -2.93
N GLN A 305 14.64 -12.22 -2.48
CA GLN A 305 13.28 -11.83 -2.09
C GLN A 305 13.21 -11.14 -0.72
N HIS A 306 14.24 -11.28 0.12
CA HIS A 306 14.32 -10.66 1.46
C HIS A 306 13.04 -10.79 2.30
N GLY A 307 12.42 -11.99 2.28
CA GLY A 307 11.19 -12.28 3.05
C GLY A 307 9.89 -11.78 2.43
N SER A 308 9.94 -11.14 1.26
CA SER A 308 8.76 -10.65 0.54
C SER A 308 8.29 -11.63 -0.53
N TRP A 309 6.97 -11.75 -0.68
CA TRP A 309 6.33 -12.36 -1.84
C TRP A 309 5.40 -11.36 -2.52
N SER A 310 5.77 -10.08 -2.57
CA SER A 310 5.14 -9.19 -3.55
C SER A 310 5.56 -9.62 -4.95
N ILE A 311 4.73 -9.31 -5.95
CA ILE A 311 5.07 -9.60 -7.35
C ILE A 311 6.43 -8.98 -7.74
N LYS A 312 6.71 -7.77 -7.24
CA LYS A 312 7.99 -7.05 -7.45
C LYS A 312 9.21 -7.73 -6.82
N ALA A 313 9.03 -8.51 -5.76
CA ALA A 313 10.11 -9.28 -5.15
C ALA A 313 10.31 -10.63 -5.86
N VAL A 314 9.21 -11.29 -6.28
CA VAL A 314 9.28 -12.61 -6.90
C VAL A 314 9.71 -12.55 -8.36
N LEU A 315 9.15 -11.60 -9.13
CA LEU A 315 9.35 -11.50 -10.57
C LEU A 315 10.82 -11.48 -11.00
N PRO A 316 11.69 -10.57 -10.51
CA PRO A 316 13.07 -10.50 -10.97
C PRO A 316 13.88 -11.77 -10.62
N CYS A 317 13.47 -12.50 -9.57
CA CYS A 317 14.12 -13.73 -9.16
C CYS A 317 13.72 -14.93 -10.04
N LEU A 318 12.45 -14.97 -10.47
CA LEU A 318 11.89 -16.08 -11.25
C LEU A 318 12.03 -15.87 -12.76
N VAL A 319 11.93 -14.62 -13.22
CA VAL A 319 11.95 -14.20 -14.63
C VAL A 319 12.84 -12.96 -14.74
N PRO A 320 14.18 -13.12 -14.75
CA PRO A 320 15.13 -12.01 -14.66
C PRO A 320 15.12 -11.07 -15.86
N ASP A 321 14.56 -11.51 -16.99
CA ASP A 321 14.42 -10.70 -18.21
C ASP A 321 13.27 -9.67 -18.14
N LEU A 322 12.49 -9.63 -17.04
CA LEU A 322 11.38 -8.68 -16.86
C LEU A 322 11.58 -7.89 -15.57
N SER A 323 11.54 -6.56 -15.67
CA SER A 323 11.78 -5.64 -14.55
C SER A 323 10.90 -4.41 -14.59
N TYR A 324 10.47 -3.96 -13.42
CA TYR A 324 9.78 -2.68 -13.24
C TYR A 324 10.72 -1.48 -13.33
N GLY A 325 12.03 -1.70 -13.23
CA GLY A 325 13.03 -0.61 -13.25
C GLY A 325 13.19 0.10 -14.59
N GLU A 326 12.56 -0.41 -15.65
CA GLU A 326 12.54 0.19 -16.98
C GLU A 326 11.35 1.13 -17.21
N LEU A 327 10.42 1.21 -16.24
CA LEU A 327 9.27 2.12 -16.33
C LEU A 327 9.70 3.55 -16.03
N GLU A 328 9.28 4.46 -16.90
CA GLU A 328 9.38 5.90 -16.67
C GLU A 328 8.12 6.38 -15.92
N GLY A 329 8.31 7.21 -14.88
CA GLY A 329 7.20 7.79 -14.12
C GLY A 329 6.57 6.82 -13.11
N VAL A 330 5.46 6.19 -13.46
CA VAL A 330 4.68 5.33 -12.56
C VAL A 330 5.34 3.95 -12.41
N ALA A 331 5.76 3.63 -11.18
CA ALA A 331 6.40 2.34 -10.87
C ALA A 331 5.77 1.61 -9.67
N ASP A 332 4.79 2.19 -8.99
CA ASP A 332 4.01 1.56 -7.93
C ASP A 332 2.59 2.12 -7.78
N GLY A 333 1.72 1.41 -7.07
CA GLY A 333 0.31 1.79 -6.90
C GLY A 333 0.12 3.13 -6.16
N GLY A 334 1.07 3.53 -5.31
CA GLY A 334 1.06 4.86 -4.69
C GLY A 334 1.31 5.96 -5.72
N MET A 335 2.30 5.77 -6.59
CA MET A 335 2.57 6.63 -7.74
C MET A 335 1.41 6.63 -8.72
N ALA A 336 0.82 5.48 -9.03
CA ALA A 336 -0.34 5.36 -9.94
C ALA A 336 -1.53 6.17 -9.41
N SER A 337 -1.84 6.04 -8.11
CA SER A 337 -2.89 6.82 -7.45
C SER A 337 -2.61 8.33 -7.48
N ALA A 338 -1.36 8.75 -7.28
CA ALA A 338 -0.97 10.15 -7.35
C ALA A 338 -1.05 10.71 -8.78
N ALA A 339 -0.53 9.98 -9.76
CA ALA A 339 -0.56 10.33 -11.17
C ALA A 339 -2.00 10.43 -11.68
N PHE A 340 -2.88 9.50 -11.28
CA PHE A 340 -4.30 9.59 -11.61
C PHE A 340 -4.94 10.88 -11.07
N ARG A 341 -4.69 11.22 -9.79
CA ARG A 341 -5.20 12.48 -9.20
C ARG A 341 -4.68 13.72 -9.91
N GLU A 342 -3.44 13.69 -10.38
CA GLU A 342 -2.87 14.74 -11.23
C GLU A 342 -3.63 14.80 -12.57
N ALA A 343 -3.81 13.67 -13.27
CA ALA A 343 -4.42 13.62 -14.59
C ALA A 343 -5.86 14.17 -14.65
N ILE A 344 -6.66 13.88 -13.61
CA ILE A 344 -8.06 14.34 -13.52
C ILE A 344 -8.21 15.78 -13.03
N ALA A 345 -7.13 16.43 -12.60
CA ALA A 345 -7.21 17.81 -12.13
C ALA A 345 -7.42 18.78 -13.30
N ASP A 346 -8.31 19.76 -13.12
CA ASP A 346 -8.61 20.80 -14.12
C ASP A 346 -7.37 21.60 -14.54
N SER A 347 -6.36 21.69 -13.67
CA SER A 347 -5.10 22.37 -13.92
C SER A 347 -4.15 21.62 -14.85
N THR A 348 -4.41 20.34 -15.12
CA THR A 348 -3.48 19.48 -15.86
C THR A 348 -3.66 19.66 -17.36
N GLY A 349 -2.57 20.08 -18.01
CA GLY A 349 -2.52 20.25 -19.45
C GLY A 349 -2.62 18.92 -20.21
N GLU A 350 -3.13 18.97 -21.43
CA GLU A 350 -3.38 17.78 -22.26
C GLU A 350 -2.13 16.94 -22.52
N GLU A 351 -0.98 17.59 -22.77
CA GLU A 351 0.30 16.90 -22.97
C GLU A 351 0.71 16.07 -21.74
N ARG A 352 0.57 16.66 -20.54
CA ARG A 352 0.87 15.97 -19.27
C ARG A 352 -0.12 14.84 -18.99
N ARG A 353 -1.41 15.04 -19.32
CA ARG A 353 -2.42 13.99 -19.18
C ARG A 353 -2.10 12.78 -20.07
N GLN A 354 -1.70 13.01 -21.33
CA GLN A 354 -1.29 11.94 -22.25
C GLN A 354 -0.01 11.24 -21.82
N GLU A 355 0.91 11.94 -21.15
CA GLU A 355 2.09 11.33 -20.53
C GLU A 355 1.68 10.38 -19.42
N ILE A 356 0.89 10.86 -18.45
CA ILE A 356 0.37 10.05 -17.35
C ILE A 356 -0.42 8.83 -17.87
N GLU A 357 -1.23 9.02 -18.92
CA GLU A 357 -1.98 7.92 -19.55
C GLU A 357 -1.06 6.79 -20.00
N ARG A 358 0.05 7.13 -20.68
CA ARG A 358 1.04 6.14 -21.14
C ARG A 358 1.74 5.44 -19.98
N GLU A 359 2.13 6.20 -18.95
CA GLU A 359 2.81 5.67 -17.76
C GLU A 359 1.91 4.69 -16.99
N LEU A 360 0.65 5.08 -16.75
CA LEU A 360 -0.35 4.22 -16.09
C LEU A 360 -0.62 2.95 -16.89
N LEU A 361 -0.82 3.06 -18.20
CA LEU A 361 -1.07 1.90 -19.07
C LEU A 361 0.13 0.94 -19.08
N ALA A 362 1.35 1.45 -19.21
CA ALA A 362 2.56 0.64 -19.23
C ALA A 362 2.80 -0.11 -17.90
N TYR A 363 2.60 0.58 -16.77
CA TYR A 363 2.74 -0.02 -15.44
C TYR A 363 1.75 -1.17 -15.23
N CYS A 364 0.46 -0.94 -15.45
CA CYS A 364 -0.59 -1.93 -15.22
C CYS A 364 -0.52 -3.09 -16.24
N GLU A 365 -0.10 -2.83 -17.49
CA GLU A 365 0.19 -3.88 -18.48
C GLU A 365 1.30 -4.80 -17.97
N LEU A 366 2.38 -4.23 -17.43
CA LEU A 366 3.51 -4.99 -16.88
C LEU A 366 3.09 -5.89 -15.71
N ASP A 367 2.19 -5.45 -14.82
CA ASP A 367 1.71 -6.27 -13.70
C ASP A 367 1.01 -7.54 -14.19
N THR A 368 0.15 -7.43 -15.20
CA THR A 368 -0.50 -8.61 -15.80
C THR A 368 0.45 -9.46 -16.65
N LEU A 369 1.41 -8.86 -17.35
CA LEU A 369 2.44 -9.60 -18.08
C LEU A 369 3.35 -10.38 -17.12
N ALA A 370 3.72 -9.79 -15.99
CA ALA A 370 4.46 -10.44 -14.92
C ALA A 370 3.72 -11.69 -14.42
N MET A 371 2.41 -11.59 -14.20
CA MET A 371 1.59 -12.75 -13.83
C MET A 371 1.58 -13.84 -14.90
N VAL A 372 1.49 -13.48 -16.19
CA VAL A 372 1.59 -14.45 -17.30
C VAL A 372 2.91 -15.21 -17.21
N ARG A 373 4.04 -14.49 -17.12
CA ARG A 373 5.38 -15.09 -17.11
C ARG A 373 5.63 -15.95 -15.87
N MET A 374 5.17 -15.50 -14.70
CA MET A 374 5.27 -16.29 -13.47
C MET A 374 4.40 -17.55 -13.54
N TRP A 375 3.20 -17.45 -14.12
CA TRP A 375 2.32 -18.60 -14.30
C TRP A 375 2.93 -19.63 -15.27
N GLU A 376 3.58 -19.19 -16.35
CA GLU A 376 4.30 -20.08 -17.27
C GLU A 376 5.40 -20.85 -16.54
N GLU A 377 6.23 -20.18 -15.74
CA GLU A 377 7.29 -20.82 -14.94
C GLU A 377 6.74 -21.79 -13.88
N PHE A 378 5.64 -21.44 -13.21
CA PHE A 378 5.01 -22.30 -12.21
C PHE A 378 4.33 -23.52 -12.82
N ARG A 379 3.83 -23.42 -14.05
CA ARG A 379 3.11 -24.51 -14.71
C ARG A 379 4.05 -25.57 -15.29
N GLY A 380 5.28 -25.18 -15.64
CA GLY A 380 6.31 -26.06 -16.19
C GLY A 380 6.31 -26.14 -17.70
#